data_AF-A0A2U3H288-F1
#
_entry.id   AF-A0A2U3H288-F1
#
_cell.length_a   1.000
_cell.length_b   1.000
_cell.length_c   1.000
_cell.angle_alpha   90.00
_cell.angle_beta   90.00
_cell.angle_gamma   90.00
#
_symmetry.space_group_name_H-M   'P 1'
#
loop_
_entity.id
_entity.type
_entity.pdbx_description
1 polymer ?
#
loop_
_entity_poly.entity_id
_entity_poly.type
_entity_poly.pdbx_seq_one_letter_code
_entity_poly.pdbx_strand_id
1 'polypeptide(L)'
;MRIRRTLPAAATAAAVTALGLAAAAPAQAAEYSSALKVKGIQYDAPGRDSNKCSGGNTHQEYLTIKNYSKTAKVNLKGYVVKDAAGNRFAFTNSHTLEPGDYVHLRGGRGTDSDAKNVVYRQNCNFLWNNDKDTIYLYKPSGARADVHAYTKKANDRDGNGYITYHG
;
A
#
# COMPACT_ATOMS: atom_id res chain seq x y z
N MET A 1 -24.05 -23.97 77.29
CA MET A 1 -23.77 -22.54 77.50
C MET A 1 -23.66 -21.91 76.12
N ARG A 2 -24.73 -21.25 75.65
CA ARG A 2 -24.79 -19.78 75.43
C ARG A 2 -23.71 -19.32 74.42
N ILE A 3 -23.99 -18.73 73.26
CA ILE A 3 -25.08 -17.85 72.84
C ILE A 3 -25.07 -17.75 71.30
N ARG A 4 -26.28 -17.64 70.74
CA ARG A 4 -26.60 -17.28 69.35
C ARG A 4 -26.00 -15.92 68.97
N ARG A 5 -25.53 -15.77 67.73
CA ARG A 5 -25.46 -14.46 67.06
C ARG A 5 -26.15 -14.57 65.71
N THR A 6 -27.26 -13.84 65.58
CA THR A 6 -28.01 -13.60 64.36
C THR A 6 -27.76 -12.17 63.88
N LEU A 7 -28.07 -11.96 62.58
CA LEU A 7 -28.41 -10.71 61.85
C LEU A 7 -27.34 -10.28 60.81
N PRO A 8 -27.72 -9.62 59.70
CA PRO A 8 -28.94 -9.71 58.89
C PRO A 8 -28.63 -9.88 57.37
N ALA A 9 -29.69 -9.99 56.56
CA ALA A 9 -29.65 -10.10 55.10
C ALA A 9 -29.26 -8.78 54.39
N ALA A 10 -28.60 -8.90 53.24
CA ALA A 10 -28.63 -7.87 52.19
C ALA A 10 -28.59 -8.57 50.82
N ALA A 11 -29.69 -8.49 50.09
CA ALA A 11 -29.79 -8.85 48.69
C ALA A 11 -29.43 -7.63 47.85
N THR A 12 -28.53 -7.77 46.86
CA THR A 12 -28.48 -6.85 45.72
C THR A 12 -27.86 -7.51 44.49
N ALA A 13 -28.71 -7.67 43.47
CA ALA A 13 -28.51 -7.51 42.04
C ALA A 13 -27.34 -8.23 41.35
N ALA A 14 -27.69 -9.26 40.57
CA ALA A 14 -26.93 -9.66 39.40
C ALA A 14 -26.89 -8.52 38.38
N ALA A 15 -25.71 -7.95 38.14
CA ALA A 15 -25.44 -7.12 36.98
C ALA A 15 -24.66 -7.98 35.97
N VAL A 16 -25.37 -8.53 34.98
CA VAL A 16 -24.74 -9.12 33.79
C VAL A 16 -24.24 -7.95 32.94
N THR A 17 -23.00 -7.53 33.16
CA THR A 17 -22.31 -6.67 32.18
C THR A 17 -21.86 -7.56 31.03
N ALA A 18 -22.70 -7.68 30.00
CA ALA A 18 -22.26 -8.14 28.70
C ALA A 18 -21.30 -7.07 28.13
N LEU A 19 -20.01 -7.18 28.42
CA LEU A 19 -18.99 -6.47 27.67
C LEU A 19 -19.04 -7.03 26.25
N GLY A 20 -19.66 -6.27 25.35
CA GLY A 20 -19.51 -6.47 23.92
C GLY A 20 -18.03 -6.36 23.57
N LEU A 21 -17.38 -7.50 23.42
CA LEU A 21 -16.08 -7.61 22.77
C LEU A 21 -16.30 -7.24 21.30
N ALA A 22 -16.16 -5.95 20.98
CA ALA A 22 -15.85 -5.55 19.62
C ALA A 22 -14.47 -6.15 19.31
N ALA A 23 -14.47 -7.36 18.74
CA ALA A 23 -13.28 -7.94 18.17
C ALA A 23 -12.79 -6.96 17.09
N ALA A 24 -11.71 -6.24 17.40
CA ALA A 24 -10.96 -5.52 16.38
C ALA A 24 -10.52 -6.58 15.37
N ALA A 25 -11.19 -6.63 14.22
CA ALA A 25 -10.77 -7.50 13.14
C ALA A 25 -9.28 -7.24 12.91
N PRO A 26 -8.43 -8.28 12.83
CA PRO A 26 -7.01 -8.09 12.63
C PRO A 26 -6.84 -7.27 11.36
N ALA A 27 -6.17 -6.11 11.47
CA ALA A 27 -5.91 -5.23 10.33
C ALA A 27 -5.19 -5.98 9.19
N GLN A 28 -4.53 -7.10 9.51
CA GLN A 28 -3.91 -8.02 8.55
C GLN A 28 -4.93 -8.72 7.62
N ALA A 29 -6.19 -8.95 8.02
CA ALA A 29 -7.19 -9.59 7.15
C ALA A 29 -7.80 -8.61 6.12
N ALA A 30 -7.86 -7.33 6.46
CA ALA A 30 -8.32 -6.28 5.55
C ALA A 30 -7.27 -5.87 4.49
N GLU A 31 -6.00 -6.24 4.72
CA GLU A 31 -4.89 -6.06 3.76
C GLU A 31 -5.02 -6.97 2.54
N TYR A 32 -5.63 -8.17 2.65
CA TYR A 32 -5.73 -9.10 1.52
C TYR A 32 -6.96 -8.92 0.62
N SER A 33 -7.93 -8.09 1.03
CA SER A 33 -9.19 -7.91 0.30
C SER A 33 -9.19 -6.76 -0.71
N SER A 34 -8.10 -5.98 -0.82
CA SER A 34 -8.07 -4.91 -1.83
C SER A 34 -8.00 -5.49 -3.24
N ALA A 35 -8.89 -5.04 -4.10
CA ALA A 35 -8.78 -5.29 -5.53
C ALA A 35 -7.59 -4.54 -6.16
N LEU A 36 -7.11 -3.46 -5.54
CA LEU A 36 -5.99 -2.67 -6.04
C LEU A 36 -4.69 -3.15 -5.39
N LYS A 37 -3.77 -3.66 -6.21
CA LYS A 37 -2.52 -4.26 -5.72
C LYS A 37 -1.33 -3.83 -6.56
N VAL A 38 -0.13 -3.97 -6.01
CA VAL A 38 1.12 -3.67 -6.71
C VAL A 38 1.48 -4.86 -7.62
N LYS A 39 1.29 -4.73 -8.93
CA LYS A 39 1.63 -5.79 -9.88
C LYS A 39 3.14 -6.07 -9.91
N GLY A 40 3.94 -5.01 -9.92
CA GLY A 40 5.39 -5.12 -10.00
C GLY A 40 6.08 -3.76 -9.98
N ILE A 41 7.40 -3.78 -9.97
CA ILE A 41 8.26 -2.61 -9.80
C ILE A 41 9.51 -2.74 -10.66
N GLN A 42 9.83 -1.70 -11.43
CA GLN A 42 11.17 -1.45 -11.95
C GLN A 42 11.88 -0.58 -10.93
N TYR A 43 12.63 -1.20 -10.04
CA TYR A 43 13.25 -0.54 -8.89
C TYR A 43 14.67 -0.04 -9.19
N ASP A 44 15.32 -0.62 -10.20
CA ASP A 44 16.65 -0.24 -10.69
C ASP A 44 16.46 0.17 -12.16
N ALA A 45 16.72 1.44 -12.48
CA ALA A 45 16.51 1.97 -13.82
C ALA A 45 17.51 1.32 -14.80
N PRO A 46 17.08 0.86 -15.98
CA PRO A 46 18.00 0.35 -16.98
C PRO A 46 19.11 1.37 -17.32
N GLY A 47 20.35 0.88 -17.34
CA GLY A 47 21.53 1.69 -17.64
C GLY A 47 22.16 2.31 -16.38
N ARG A 48 23.06 3.28 -16.60
CA ARG A 48 23.70 3.99 -15.49
C ARG A 48 22.79 5.09 -14.96
N ASP A 49 22.59 5.10 -13.65
CA ASP A 49 21.81 6.11 -12.95
C ASP A 49 22.23 7.54 -13.27
N SER A 50 21.26 8.32 -13.74
CA SER A 50 21.34 9.75 -13.98
C SER A 50 20.05 10.41 -13.54
N ASN A 51 20.12 11.19 -12.45
CA ASN A 51 19.01 11.96 -11.90
C ASN A 51 18.78 13.32 -12.59
N LYS A 52 19.38 13.52 -13.77
CA LYS A 52 19.19 14.73 -14.57
C LYS A 52 17.75 14.79 -15.06
N CYS A 53 17.04 15.88 -14.76
CA CYS A 53 15.68 16.08 -15.29
C CYS A 53 15.63 16.10 -16.82
N SER A 54 16.73 16.52 -17.46
CA SER A 54 16.90 16.46 -18.91
C SER A 54 17.82 15.30 -19.26
N GLY A 55 17.29 14.28 -19.94
CA GLY A 55 18.05 13.14 -20.44
C GLY A 55 18.49 12.10 -19.38
N GLY A 56 18.06 12.22 -18.13
CA GLY A 56 18.24 11.19 -17.11
C GLY A 56 17.25 10.03 -17.24
N ASN A 57 17.49 8.94 -16.50
CA ASN A 57 16.75 7.68 -16.61
C ASN A 57 15.78 7.42 -15.45
N THR A 58 15.56 8.37 -14.54
CA THR A 58 14.66 8.16 -13.38
C THR A 58 13.21 7.88 -13.75
N HIS A 59 12.77 8.26 -14.95
CA HIS A 59 11.45 7.93 -15.48
C HIS A 59 11.31 6.45 -15.87
N GLN A 60 12.42 5.72 -15.95
CA GLN A 60 12.46 4.28 -16.17
C GLN A 60 12.34 3.49 -14.86
N GLU A 61 12.46 4.13 -13.70
CA GLU A 61 11.93 3.56 -12.46
C GLU A 61 10.42 3.76 -12.40
N TYR A 62 9.69 2.69 -12.12
CA TYR A 62 8.25 2.77 -12.02
C TYR A 62 7.64 1.67 -11.15
N LEU A 63 6.50 2.01 -10.55
CA LEU A 63 5.63 1.06 -9.89
C LEU A 63 4.40 0.81 -10.75
N THR A 64 4.04 -0.46 -10.94
CA THR A 64 2.80 -0.83 -11.64
C THR A 64 1.75 -1.21 -10.62
N ILE A 65 0.66 -0.45 -10.57
CA ILE A 65 -0.49 -0.72 -9.69
C ILE A 65 -1.65 -1.16 -10.56
N LYS A 66 -2.25 -2.31 -10.26
CA LYS A 66 -3.30 -2.93 -11.08
C LYS A 66 -4.58 -3.12 -10.28
N ASN A 67 -5.70 -2.90 -10.95
CA ASN A 67 -7.02 -3.28 -10.48
C ASN A 67 -7.30 -4.75 -10.85
N TYR A 68 -7.22 -5.63 -9.86
CA TYR A 68 -7.54 -7.06 -9.98
C TYR A 68 -9.03 -7.37 -9.79
N SER A 69 -9.89 -6.36 -9.60
CA SER A 69 -11.32 -6.57 -9.62
C SER A 69 -11.75 -7.10 -10.99
N LYS A 70 -12.71 -8.03 -10.98
CA LYS A 70 -13.33 -8.55 -12.22
C LYS A 70 -14.42 -7.64 -12.76
N THR A 71 -14.98 -6.76 -11.92
CA THR A 71 -16.22 -6.02 -12.25
C THR A 71 -16.19 -4.56 -11.83
N ALA A 72 -15.49 -4.23 -10.73
CA ALA A 72 -15.49 -2.89 -10.17
C ALA A 72 -14.35 -2.05 -10.75
N LYS A 73 -14.66 -0.80 -11.10
CA LYS A 73 -13.67 0.25 -11.39
C LYS A 73 -13.07 0.76 -10.08
N VAL A 74 -11.84 1.25 -10.13
CA VAL A 74 -11.17 1.86 -8.97
C VAL A 74 -10.64 3.23 -9.35
N ASN A 75 -11.12 4.28 -8.68
CA ASN A 75 -10.52 5.61 -8.77
C ASN A 75 -9.37 5.71 -7.76
N LEU A 76 -8.20 6.13 -8.23
CA LEU A 76 -6.97 6.23 -7.46
C LEU A 76 -6.89 7.50 -6.61
N LYS A 77 -7.80 8.46 -6.76
CA LYS A 77 -7.77 9.70 -5.97
C LYS A 77 -7.73 9.41 -4.47
N GLY A 78 -6.74 9.98 -3.80
CA GLY A 78 -6.48 9.83 -2.37
C GLY A 78 -5.66 8.59 -1.99
N TYR A 79 -5.37 7.68 -2.92
CA TYR A 79 -4.42 6.60 -2.67
C TYR A 79 -3.01 7.17 -2.49
N VAL A 80 -2.19 6.46 -1.72
CA VAL A 80 -0.83 6.88 -1.40
C VAL A 80 0.14 5.72 -1.59
N VAL A 81 1.23 5.99 -2.28
CA VAL A 81 2.41 5.12 -2.33
C VAL A 81 3.47 5.70 -1.42
N LYS A 82 4.06 4.85 -0.57
CA LYS A 82 5.15 5.23 0.33
C LYS A 82 6.24 4.14 0.31
N ASP A 83 7.48 4.53 0.46
CA ASP A 83 8.60 3.60 0.68
C ASP A 83 9.04 3.56 2.15
N ALA A 84 10.04 2.73 2.49
CA ALA A 84 10.60 2.69 3.83
C ALA A 84 11.46 3.94 4.15
N ALA A 85 12.06 4.57 3.13
CA ALA A 85 12.93 5.74 3.28
C ALA A 85 12.17 7.05 3.56
N GLY A 86 10.84 7.06 3.40
CA GLY A 86 9.98 8.21 3.65
C GLY A 86 9.54 8.96 2.40
N ASN A 87 9.91 8.51 1.19
CA ASN A 87 9.31 9.01 -0.05
C ASN A 87 7.81 8.72 -0.06
N ARG A 88 7.04 9.70 -0.55
CA ARG A 88 5.59 9.63 -0.60
C ARG A 88 5.10 10.20 -1.92
N PHE A 89 4.17 9.50 -2.55
CA PHE A 89 3.38 9.97 -3.67
C PHE A 89 1.89 9.83 -3.34
N ALA A 90 1.13 10.89 -3.52
CA ALA A 90 -0.31 10.88 -3.35
C ALA A 90 -0.99 11.14 -4.69
N PHE A 91 -1.96 10.31 -5.03
CA PHE A 91 -2.81 10.54 -6.19
C PHE A 91 -3.80 11.66 -5.85
N THR A 92 -3.48 12.90 -6.23
CA THR A 92 -4.32 14.08 -5.94
C THR A 92 -5.45 14.26 -6.96
N ASN A 93 -5.20 13.84 -8.20
CA ASN A 93 -6.15 13.88 -9.30
C ASN A 93 -6.92 12.55 -9.41
N SER A 94 -8.10 12.61 -10.03
CA SER A 94 -8.84 11.40 -10.40
C SER A 94 -8.09 10.67 -11.52
N HIS A 95 -7.94 9.36 -11.35
CA HIS A 95 -7.43 8.42 -12.35
C HIS A 95 -8.19 7.12 -12.14
N THR A 96 -8.90 6.62 -13.13
CA THR A 96 -9.83 5.49 -12.95
C THR A 96 -9.34 4.28 -13.70
N LEU A 97 -9.09 3.19 -12.97
CA LEU A 97 -8.72 1.90 -13.53
C LEU A 97 -9.97 1.05 -13.72
N GLU A 98 -10.18 0.61 -14.96
CA GLU A 98 -11.15 -0.42 -15.31
C GLU A 98 -10.75 -1.78 -14.70
N PRO A 99 -11.67 -2.77 -14.64
CA PRO A 99 -11.32 -4.15 -14.29
C PRO A 99 -10.14 -4.68 -15.12
N GLY A 100 -9.08 -5.14 -14.46
CA GLY A 100 -7.86 -5.64 -15.10
C GLY A 100 -6.86 -4.57 -15.55
N ASP A 101 -7.23 -3.29 -15.49
CA ASP A 101 -6.38 -2.17 -15.91
C ASP A 101 -5.32 -1.79 -14.86
N TYR A 102 -4.31 -1.04 -15.26
CA TYR A 102 -3.17 -0.67 -14.42
C TYR A 102 -2.70 0.76 -14.67
N VAL A 103 -1.97 1.34 -13.71
CA VAL A 103 -1.23 2.60 -13.87
C VAL A 103 0.25 2.39 -13.58
N HIS A 104 1.10 3.13 -14.29
CA HIS A 104 2.49 3.30 -13.93
C HIS A 104 2.69 4.60 -13.14
N LEU A 105 3.16 4.49 -11.89
CA LEU A 105 3.76 5.61 -11.18
C LEU A 105 5.24 5.66 -11.54
N ARG A 106 5.62 6.60 -12.40
CA ARG A 106 7.00 6.80 -12.85
C ARG A 106 7.73 7.83 -12.00
N GLY A 107 9.04 7.66 -11.86
CA GLY A 107 9.92 8.74 -11.46
C GLY A 107 10.01 9.84 -12.53
N GLY A 108 10.87 10.83 -12.29
CA GLY A 108 11.05 11.96 -13.21
C GLY A 108 9.88 12.95 -13.21
N ARG A 109 9.87 13.79 -14.24
CA ARG A 109 8.83 14.78 -14.51
C ARG A 109 8.15 14.43 -15.83
N GLY A 110 6.84 14.64 -15.88
CA GLY A 110 6.03 14.32 -17.05
C GLY A 110 4.61 14.83 -16.88
N THR A 111 3.73 14.47 -17.81
CA THR A 111 2.32 14.83 -17.73
C THR A 111 1.51 13.59 -17.40
N ASP A 112 0.78 13.63 -16.29
CA ASP A 112 -0.14 12.57 -15.90
C ASP A 112 -1.20 12.37 -16.99
N SER A 113 -1.60 11.13 -17.23
CA SER A 113 -2.55 10.79 -18.28
C SER A 113 -3.32 9.53 -17.92
N ASP A 114 -4.63 9.69 -17.75
CA ASP A 114 -5.60 8.60 -17.55
C ASP A 114 -5.58 7.67 -18.77
N ALA A 115 -5.72 8.23 -19.98
CA ALA A 115 -5.72 7.46 -21.23
C ALA A 115 -4.42 6.67 -21.51
N LYS A 116 -3.27 7.13 -20.99
CA LYS A 116 -1.97 6.42 -21.13
C LYS A 116 -1.57 5.65 -19.89
N ASN A 117 -2.41 5.66 -18.86
CA ASN A 117 -2.17 4.96 -17.60
C ASN A 117 -0.79 5.25 -16.98
N VAL A 118 -0.47 6.53 -16.90
CA VAL A 118 0.80 6.99 -16.34
C VAL A 118 0.61 8.22 -15.47
N VAL A 119 1.28 8.22 -14.33
CA VAL A 119 1.45 9.38 -13.46
C VAL A 119 2.93 9.54 -13.13
N TYR A 120 3.34 10.77 -12.83
CA TYR A 120 4.74 11.09 -12.56
C TYR A 120 4.89 11.68 -11.16
N ARG A 121 5.93 11.25 -10.44
CA ARG A 121 6.26 11.78 -9.10
C ARG A 121 6.64 13.27 -9.11
N GLN A 122 6.90 13.85 -10.29
CA GLN A 122 7.40 15.21 -10.48
C GLN A 122 8.72 15.48 -9.74
N ASN A 123 9.58 14.47 -9.68
CA ASN A 123 10.90 14.55 -9.06
C ASN A 123 11.89 13.73 -9.87
N CYS A 124 13.05 14.30 -10.16
CA CYS A 124 14.09 13.68 -10.97
C CYS A 124 15.07 12.84 -10.15
N ASN A 125 14.88 12.71 -8.84
CA ASN A 125 15.60 11.70 -8.05
C ASN A 125 14.93 10.33 -8.19
N PHE A 126 15.72 9.28 -8.03
CA PHE A 126 15.25 7.90 -7.96
C PHE A 126 14.30 7.70 -6.77
N LEU A 127 13.24 6.95 -7.01
CA LEU A 127 12.18 6.70 -6.05
C LEU A 127 12.49 5.46 -5.21
N TRP A 128 13.14 4.47 -5.82
CA TRP A 128 13.38 3.17 -5.24
C TRP A 128 14.86 2.98 -4.95
N ASN A 129 15.18 2.12 -3.98
CA ASN A 129 16.56 1.83 -3.64
C ASN A 129 17.02 0.50 -4.26
N ASN A 130 18.08 0.56 -5.06
CA ASN A 130 18.64 -0.56 -5.82
C ASN A 130 19.03 -1.79 -4.98
N ASP A 131 19.29 -1.65 -3.67
CA ASP A 131 19.66 -2.79 -2.83
C ASP A 131 18.45 -3.50 -2.22
N LYS A 132 17.54 -2.71 -1.65
CA LYS A 132 16.35 -3.16 -0.93
C LYS A 132 15.40 -2.00 -0.64
N ASP A 133 14.11 -2.29 -0.60
CA ASP A 133 13.10 -1.33 -0.15
C ASP A 133 11.82 -2.04 0.32
N THR A 134 10.85 -1.27 0.82
CA THR A 134 9.50 -1.73 1.10
C THR A 134 8.47 -0.76 0.52
N ILE A 135 7.68 -1.25 -0.43
CA ILE A 135 6.57 -0.52 -1.02
C ILE A 135 5.33 -0.69 -0.15
N TYR A 136 4.73 0.43 0.23
CA TYR A 136 3.42 0.47 0.87
C TYR A 136 2.41 1.18 -0.05
N LEU A 137 1.29 0.53 -0.32
CA LEU A 137 0.14 1.13 -0.98
C LEU A 137 -0.98 1.31 0.06
N TYR A 138 -1.45 2.54 0.22
CA TYR A 138 -2.52 2.90 1.17
C TYR A 138 -3.77 3.37 0.45
N LYS A 139 -4.92 2.96 0.99
CA LYS A 139 -6.24 3.46 0.63
C LYS A 139 -6.41 4.90 1.14
N PRO A 140 -7.36 5.68 0.58
CA PRO A 140 -7.69 7.02 1.10
C PRO A 140 -8.11 7.02 2.58
N SER A 141 -8.66 5.91 3.08
CA SER A 141 -9.01 5.73 4.49
C SER A 141 -7.81 5.60 5.42
N GLY A 142 -6.58 5.51 4.90
CA GLY A 142 -5.37 5.24 5.66
C GLY A 142 -5.09 3.75 5.91
N ALA A 143 -6.04 2.87 5.62
CA ALA A 143 -5.81 1.43 5.66
C ALA A 143 -4.85 1.00 4.54
N ARG A 144 -4.03 0.00 4.81
CA ARG A 144 -3.10 -0.54 3.80
C ARG A 144 -3.86 -1.38 2.77
N ALA A 145 -3.57 -1.15 1.49
CA ALA A 145 -4.11 -1.89 0.36
C ALA A 145 -3.20 -3.05 -0.05
N ASP A 146 -1.88 -2.83 -0.05
CA ASP A 146 -0.87 -3.84 -0.38
C ASP A 146 0.49 -3.45 0.21
N VAL A 147 1.38 -4.43 0.38
CA VAL A 147 2.76 -4.22 0.84
C VAL A 147 3.69 -5.26 0.26
N HIS A 148 4.85 -4.82 -0.23
CA HIS A 148 5.91 -5.71 -0.69
C HIS A 148 7.26 -5.19 -0.24
N ALA A 149 8.09 -6.09 0.25
CA ALA A 149 9.49 -5.81 0.51
C ALA A 149 10.34 -6.62 -0.49
N TYR A 150 11.47 -6.05 -0.90
CA TYR A 150 12.42 -6.76 -1.73
C TYR A 150 13.85 -6.53 -1.28
N THR A 151 14.71 -7.46 -1.66
CA THR A 151 16.14 -7.24 -1.80
C THR A 151 16.52 -7.66 -3.21
N LYS A 152 17.44 -6.95 -3.85
CA LYS A 152 17.93 -7.30 -5.20
C LYS A 152 18.33 -8.77 -5.30
N LYS A 153 19.14 -9.23 -4.34
CA LYS A 153 19.64 -10.62 -4.28
C LYS A 153 18.53 -11.68 -4.22
N ALA A 154 17.45 -11.43 -3.50
CA ALA A 154 16.41 -12.43 -3.29
C ALA A 154 15.31 -12.40 -4.35
N ASN A 155 15.05 -11.23 -4.94
CA ASN A 155 13.83 -11.00 -5.73
C ASN A 155 14.10 -10.73 -7.21
N ASP A 156 15.32 -10.36 -7.60
CA ASP A 156 15.70 -10.02 -8.98
C ASP A 156 16.87 -10.93 -9.43
N ARG A 157 16.54 -12.19 -9.72
CA ARG A 157 17.53 -13.23 -10.02
C ARG A 157 18.11 -13.10 -11.44
N ASP A 158 17.36 -12.52 -12.36
CA ASP A 158 17.82 -12.22 -13.73
C ASP A 158 18.55 -10.88 -13.82
N GLY A 159 18.46 -10.03 -12.79
CA GLY A 159 19.26 -8.81 -12.66
C GLY A 159 18.80 -7.69 -13.59
N ASN A 160 17.53 -7.72 -14.00
CA ASN A 160 16.97 -6.74 -14.94
C ASN A 160 16.39 -5.51 -14.23
N GLY A 161 16.44 -5.46 -12.89
CA GLY A 161 15.92 -4.38 -12.08
C GLY A 161 14.40 -4.39 -11.88
N TYR A 162 13.72 -5.47 -12.30
CA TYR A 162 12.27 -5.60 -12.29
C TYR A 162 11.81 -6.80 -11.44
N ILE A 163 10.79 -6.58 -10.63
CA ILE A 163 10.18 -7.62 -9.79
C ILE A 163 8.67 -7.66 -10.04
N THR A 164 8.14 -8.85 -10.32
CA THR A 164 6.70 -9.12 -10.31
C THR A 164 6.27 -9.60 -8.93
N TYR A 165 5.19 -9.03 -8.40
CA TYR A 165 4.58 -9.49 -7.15
C TYR A 165 3.27 -10.24 -7.37
N HIS A 166 2.37 -9.67 -8.20
CA HIS A 166 1.07 -10.28 -8.52
C HIS A 166 0.95 -10.49 -10.02
N GLY A 167 0.72 -11.73 -10.46
CA GLY A 167 0.48 -12.12 -11.86
C GLY A 167 -0.92 -11.81 -12.34
#